data_AF-A0A524D3Q2-F1
#
_entry.id   AF-A0A524D3Q2-F1
#
_cell.length_a   1.000
_cell.length_b   1.000
_cell.length_c   1.000
_cell.angle_alpha   90.00
_cell.angle_beta   90.00
_cell.angle_gamma   90.00
#
_symmetry.space_group_name_H-M   'P 1'
#
loop_
_entity.id
_entity.type
_entity.pdbx_description
1 polymer ?
#
loop_
_entity_poly.entity_id
_entity_poly.type
_entity_poly.pdbx_seq_one_letter_code
_entity_poly.pdbx_strand_id
1 'polypeptide(L)'
;MKFENYTALPEKFRHQRVFDGCGISGFINIDGTQESGDRIVDMLCILSERENGLGAGFAGYGIYPKYKDNYALHFLFDDESSKEEVLRHLEKYGYIVQSEAIPTKVPAHVDFPPITWRVFFEPKELKSVSLDDEVVKIVMEINEKFEGAFVMSSGKNMGVFKATGWSHEVADFYKIRDYKAYMWLAHSRFPTNTPGWWGGAHPFNL
;
A
#
# COMPACT_ATOMS: atom_id res chain seq x y z
N MET A 1 -3.86 1.56 13.80
CA MET A 1 -5.07 1.88 13.02
C MET A 1 -6.31 1.22 13.63
N LYS A 2 -7.45 1.91 13.76
CA LYS A 2 -8.71 1.27 14.19
C LYS A 2 -9.41 0.61 13.00
N PHE A 3 -9.34 -0.72 12.91
CA PHE A 3 -9.82 -1.50 11.75
C PHE A 3 -11.28 -1.24 11.38
N GLU A 4 -12.14 -1.04 12.38
CA GLU A 4 -13.59 -0.85 12.23
C GLU A 4 -13.95 0.33 11.33
N ASN A 5 -13.11 1.38 11.32
CA ASN A 5 -13.33 2.62 10.58
C ASN A 5 -13.22 2.46 9.06
N TYR A 6 -12.61 1.37 8.57
CA TYR A 6 -12.30 1.17 7.14
C TYR A 6 -12.97 -0.07 6.55
N THR A 7 -14.00 -0.57 7.25
CA THR A 7 -14.73 -1.77 6.85
C THR A 7 -15.85 -1.45 5.86
N ALA A 8 -15.64 -1.81 4.59
CA ALA A 8 -16.63 -1.58 3.54
C ALA A 8 -17.42 -2.85 3.22
N LEU A 9 -18.14 -3.43 4.19
CA LEU A 9 -19.22 -4.34 3.83
C LEU A 9 -20.53 -3.54 3.75
N PRO A 10 -21.05 -3.25 2.54
CA PRO A 10 -22.43 -2.82 2.39
C PRO A 10 -23.36 -3.78 3.12
N GLU A 11 -24.40 -3.26 3.76
CA GLU A 11 -25.33 -4.02 4.58
C GLU A 11 -25.88 -5.27 3.85
N LYS A 12 -26.13 -5.15 2.54
CA LYS A 12 -26.58 -6.24 1.66
C LYS A 12 -25.64 -7.45 1.56
N PHE A 13 -24.33 -7.28 1.79
CA PHE A 13 -23.33 -8.34 1.59
C PHE A 13 -22.83 -8.97 2.90
N ARG A 14 -23.25 -8.46 4.07
CA ARG A 14 -22.79 -8.98 5.38
C ARG A 14 -23.20 -10.44 5.67
N HIS A 15 -24.19 -10.97 4.94
CA HIS A 15 -24.76 -12.30 5.20
C HIS A 15 -24.67 -13.29 4.01
N GLN A 16 -24.06 -12.89 2.90
CA GLN A 16 -23.87 -13.79 1.75
C GLN A 16 -22.47 -14.41 1.78
N ARG A 17 -22.38 -15.73 1.92
CA ARG A 17 -21.16 -16.48 1.59
C ARG A 17 -21.07 -16.54 0.08
N VAL A 18 -20.34 -15.60 -0.52
CA VAL A 18 -20.07 -15.60 -1.95
C VAL A 18 -18.93 -16.57 -2.25
N PHE A 19 -19.07 -17.39 -3.29
CA PHE A 19 -18.01 -18.29 -3.77
C PHE A 19 -17.18 -17.57 -4.84
N ASP A 20 -16.52 -16.46 -4.49
CA ASP A 20 -15.60 -15.77 -5.41
C ASP A 20 -14.15 -16.15 -5.09
N GLY A 21 -13.25 -15.90 -6.03
CA GLY A 21 -11.81 -16.18 -5.89
C GLY A 21 -10.99 -14.92 -6.08
N CYS A 22 -9.77 -14.85 -5.55
CA CYS A 22 -8.93 -13.67 -5.82
C CYS A 22 -8.54 -13.56 -7.32
N GLY A 23 -8.30 -12.34 -7.78
CA GLY A 23 -7.57 -12.04 -9.01
C GLY A 23 -6.11 -11.73 -8.70
N ILE A 24 -5.18 -12.26 -9.49
CA ILE A 24 -3.74 -11.98 -9.38
C ILE A 24 -3.22 -11.72 -10.78
N SER A 25 -2.39 -10.69 -10.93
CA SER A 25 -1.74 -10.35 -12.18
C SER A 25 -0.35 -9.78 -11.92
N GLY A 26 0.55 -9.93 -12.89
CA GLY A 26 1.89 -9.35 -12.78
C GLY A 26 2.70 -9.53 -14.05
N PHE A 27 3.66 -8.64 -14.26
CA PHE A 27 4.64 -8.74 -15.32
C PHE A 27 5.95 -8.08 -14.92
N ILE A 28 7.03 -8.47 -15.59
CA ILE A 28 8.38 -7.94 -15.42
C ILE A 28 9.04 -7.75 -16.79
N ASN A 29 9.66 -6.59 -16.97
CA ASN A 29 10.52 -6.28 -18.10
C ASN A 29 11.97 -6.57 -17.72
N ILE A 30 12.51 -7.66 -18.28
CA ILE A 30 13.86 -8.17 -17.95
C ILE A 30 14.96 -7.17 -18.37
N ASP A 31 14.70 -6.35 -19.37
CA ASP A 31 15.59 -5.28 -19.83
C ASP A 31 15.55 -4.02 -18.96
N GLY A 32 14.68 -3.99 -17.94
CA GLY A 32 14.47 -2.84 -17.06
C GLY A 32 13.61 -1.73 -17.66
N THR A 33 13.00 -1.93 -18.83
CA THR A 33 12.11 -0.94 -19.45
C THR A 33 10.93 -0.65 -18.53
N GLN A 34 10.69 0.63 -18.25
CA GLN A 34 9.59 1.06 -17.39
C GLN A 34 8.32 1.30 -18.20
N GLU A 35 7.25 0.56 -17.87
CA GLU A 35 5.94 0.68 -18.48
C GLU A 35 4.94 1.38 -17.54
N SER A 36 3.99 2.08 -18.15
CA SER A 36 2.83 2.66 -17.46
C SER A 36 2.07 1.60 -16.65
N GLY A 37 1.46 2.02 -15.54
CA GLY A 37 0.53 1.20 -14.78
C GLY A 37 -0.73 0.77 -15.54
N ASP A 38 -1.02 1.35 -16.71
CA ASP A 38 -2.21 1.01 -17.52
C ASP A 38 -2.37 -0.49 -17.73
N ARG A 39 -1.29 -1.15 -18.17
CA ARG A 39 -1.31 -2.57 -18.52
C ARG A 39 -1.64 -3.45 -17.32
N ILE A 40 -1.08 -3.17 -16.14
CA ILE A 40 -1.36 -3.99 -14.95
C ILE A 40 -2.79 -3.75 -14.45
N VAL A 41 -3.28 -2.51 -14.55
CA VAL A 41 -4.66 -2.20 -14.16
C VAL A 41 -5.63 -2.94 -15.08
N ASP A 42 -5.43 -2.91 -16.39
CA ASP A 42 -6.27 -3.61 -17.35
C ASP A 42 -6.22 -5.13 -17.14
N MET A 43 -5.03 -5.69 -16.91
CA MET A 43 -4.87 -7.13 -16.60
C MET A 43 -5.67 -7.55 -15.37
N LEU A 44 -5.61 -6.76 -14.28
CA LEU A 44 -6.36 -7.09 -13.07
C LEU A 44 -7.88 -6.88 -13.28
N CYS A 45 -8.28 -5.81 -13.97
CA CYS A 45 -9.70 -5.49 -14.18
C CYS A 45 -10.43 -6.50 -15.09
N ILE A 46 -9.73 -7.21 -15.98
CA ILE A 46 -10.31 -8.34 -16.73
C ILE A 46 -10.81 -9.45 -15.78
N LEU A 47 -10.24 -9.54 -14.57
CA LEU A 47 -10.63 -10.50 -13.54
C LEU A 47 -11.77 -9.99 -12.65
N SER A 48 -12.51 -8.93 -13.05
CA SER A 48 -13.56 -8.30 -12.24
C SER A 48 -14.66 -9.26 -11.76
N GLU A 49 -14.98 -10.29 -12.55
CA GLU A 49 -15.96 -11.33 -12.19
C GLU A 49 -15.51 -12.19 -10.99
N ARG A 50 -14.23 -12.08 -10.60
CA ARG A 50 -13.67 -12.74 -9.41
C ARG A 50 -13.64 -11.79 -8.20
N GLU A 51 -13.94 -10.51 -8.39
CA GLU A 51 -13.85 -9.49 -7.35
C GLU A 51 -15.18 -9.27 -6.64
N ASN A 52 -15.10 -8.79 -5.41
CA ASN A 52 -16.28 -8.40 -4.62
C ASN A 52 -16.15 -7.00 -4.01
N GLY A 53 -15.16 -6.21 -4.45
CA GLY A 53 -14.88 -4.86 -3.96
C GLY A 53 -14.34 -4.77 -2.52
N LEU A 54 -13.97 -5.89 -1.88
CA LEU A 54 -13.49 -5.89 -0.49
C LEU A 54 -11.99 -5.64 -0.33
N GLY A 55 -11.30 -5.39 -1.43
CA GLY A 55 -9.93 -4.91 -1.43
C GLY A 55 -9.22 -5.20 -2.73
N ALA A 56 -8.38 -4.26 -3.14
CA ALA A 56 -7.44 -4.43 -4.23
C ALA A 56 -6.13 -3.71 -3.92
N GLY A 57 -5.09 -4.05 -4.67
CA GLY A 57 -3.82 -3.37 -4.56
C GLY A 57 -2.87 -3.66 -5.70
N PHE A 58 -1.88 -2.79 -5.80
CA PHE A 58 -0.86 -2.75 -6.84
C PHE A 58 0.51 -2.55 -6.18
N ALA A 59 1.52 -3.26 -6.65
CA ALA A 59 2.91 -3.04 -6.29
C ALA A 59 3.70 -2.72 -7.56
N GLY A 60 4.44 -1.62 -7.53
CA GLY A 60 5.32 -1.21 -8.62
C GLY A 60 6.77 -1.16 -8.15
N TYR A 61 7.68 -1.70 -8.96
CA TYR A 61 9.12 -1.64 -8.73
C TYR A 61 9.80 -0.82 -9.83
N GLY A 62 10.68 0.08 -9.42
CA GLY A 62 11.25 1.14 -10.27
C GLY A 62 10.51 2.47 -10.19
N ILE A 63 9.46 2.59 -9.36
CA ILE A 63 8.55 3.74 -9.37
C ILE A 63 9.13 5.01 -8.75
N TYR A 64 10.28 4.93 -8.08
CA TYR A 64 10.92 6.05 -7.38
C TYR A 64 12.37 6.26 -7.82
N PRO A 65 12.63 6.54 -9.11
CA PRO A 65 13.99 6.65 -9.63
C PRO A 65 14.82 7.75 -8.96
N LYS A 66 14.19 8.84 -8.51
CA LYS A 66 14.84 9.95 -7.79
C LYS A 66 15.37 9.54 -6.42
N TYR A 67 14.72 8.59 -5.76
CA TYR A 67 15.01 8.14 -4.39
C TYR A 67 15.32 6.64 -4.36
N LYS A 68 15.95 6.12 -5.44
CA LYS A 68 16.10 4.68 -5.68
C LYS A 68 16.85 3.94 -4.57
N ASP A 69 17.74 4.63 -3.86
CA ASP A 69 18.62 4.05 -2.83
C ASP A 69 18.05 4.23 -1.41
N ASN A 70 16.99 5.03 -1.26
CA ASN A 70 16.28 5.24 0.01
C ASN A 70 15.13 4.23 0.16
N TYR A 71 14.81 3.88 1.40
CA TYR A 71 13.63 3.07 1.69
C TYR A 71 12.38 3.93 1.55
N ALA A 72 11.50 3.57 0.63
CA ALA A 72 10.17 4.13 0.54
C ALA A 72 9.25 3.41 1.53
N LEU A 73 8.82 4.12 2.56
CA LEU A 73 7.84 3.68 3.53
C LEU A 73 6.50 4.32 3.17
N HIS A 74 5.49 3.50 2.87
CA HIS A 74 4.12 3.99 2.67
C HIS A 74 3.31 3.77 3.93
N PHE A 75 2.59 4.80 4.37
CA PHE A 75 1.81 4.81 5.58
C PHE A 75 0.33 5.05 5.27
N LEU A 76 -0.48 4.53 6.16
CA LEU A 76 -1.87 4.89 6.36
C LEU A 76 -2.00 5.41 7.79
N PHE A 77 -2.51 6.64 7.95
CA PHE A 77 -2.77 7.25 9.24
C PHE A 77 -4.25 7.56 9.45
N ASP A 78 -4.74 7.36 10.67
CA ASP A 78 -6.10 7.74 11.09
C ASP A 78 -6.24 9.26 11.20
N ASP A 79 -5.18 9.94 11.67
CA ASP A 79 -5.16 11.39 11.87
C ASP A 79 -3.73 11.98 11.83
N GLU A 80 -3.68 13.32 11.85
CA GLU A 80 -2.42 14.08 11.83
C GLU A 80 -1.55 13.86 13.08
N SER A 81 -2.15 13.60 14.24
CA SER A 81 -1.41 13.37 15.49
C SER A 81 -0.60 12.07 15.41
N SER A 82 -1.22 10.98 14.96
CA SER A 82 -0.52 9.69 14.73
C SER A 82 0.58 9.83 13.68
N LYS A 83 0.36 10.63 12.63
CA LYS A 83 1.39 10.91 11.61
C LYS A 83 2.60 11.59 12.23
N GLU A 84 2.40 12.69 12.94
CA GLU A 84 3.51 13.43 13.57
C GLU A 84 4.29 12.57 14.56
N GLU A 85 3.59 11.74 15.35
CA GLU A 85 4.22 10.85 16.33
C GLU A 85 5.16 9.84 15.66
N VAL A 86 4.71 9.19 14.58
CA VAL A 86 5.52 8.22 13.84
C VAL A 86 6.69 8.89 13.13
N LEU A 87 6.50 10.08 12.54
CA LEU A 87 7.62 10.80 11.89
C LEU A 87 8.70 11.18 12.93
N ARG A 88 8.31 11.68 14.11
CA ARG A 88 9.26 11.93 15.22
C ARG A 88 9.95 10.66 15.72
N HIS A 89 9.28 9.51 15.64
CA HIS A 89 9.89 8.23 15.99
C HIS A 89 10.94 7.79 14.97
N LEU A 90 10.66 7.91 13.66
CA LEU A 90 11.60 7.56 12.58
C LEU A 90 12.92 8.34 12.66
N GLU A 91 12.88 9.63 13.02
CA GLU A 91 14.06 10.48 13.16
C GLU A 91 15.06 9.99 14.23
N LYS A 92 14.61 9.14 15.17
CA LYS A 92 15.50 8.51 16.15
C LYS A 92 16.44 7.52 15.46
N TYR A 93 15.91 6.76 14.50
CA TYR A 93 16.60 5.66 13.82
C TYR A 93 17.28 6.06 12.51
N GLY A 94 16.94 7.20 11.93
CA GLY A 94 17.47 7.58 10.62
C GLY A 94 17.14 9.00 10.22
N TYR A 95 17.29 9.27 8.93
CA TYR A 95 17.00 10.55 8.30
C TYR A 95 15.82 10.40 7.35
N ILE A 96 14.88 11.32 7.48
CA ILE A 96 13.78 11.47 6.52
C ILE A 96 14.29 12.37 5.39
N VAL A 97 14.58 11.78 4.23
CA VAL A 97 15.09 12.49 3.05
C VAL A 97 13.98 13.29 2.37
N GLN A 98 12.77 12.74 2.35
CA GLN A 98 11.58 13.39 1.81
C GLN A 98 10.33 12.82 2.50
N SER A 99 9.35 13.67 2.77
CA SER A 99 8.09 13.34 3.43
C SER A 99 6.95 14.05 2.71
N GLU A 100 6.03 13.29 2.15
CA GLU A 100 4.95 13.86 1.32
C GLU A 100 3.71 12.97 1.27
N ALA A 101 2.57 13.58 0.93
CA ALA A 101 1.36 12.82 0.65
C ALA A 101 1.57 11.94 -0.58
N ILE A 102 1.02 10.72 -0.55
CA ILE A 102 0.88 9.93 -1.76
C ILE A 102 -0.16 10.65 -2.64
N PRO A 103 0.12 10.92 -3.92
CA PRO A 103 -0.86 11.53 -4.81
C PRO A 103 -2.11 10.65 -4.92
N THR A 104 -3.26 11.19 -4.50
CA THR A 104 -4.54 10.46 -4.56
C THR A 104 -5.62 11.25 -5.28
N LYS A 105 -6.67 10.54 -5.69
CA LYS A 105 -7.94 11.09 -6.22
C LYS A 105 -9.08 10.46 -5.42
N VAL A 106 -9.49 11.11 -4.34
CA VAL A 106 -10.54 10.60 -3.45
C VAL A 106 -11.85 10.42 -4.24
N PRO A 107 -12.38 9.19 -4.38
CA PRO A 107 -13.68 8.95 -5.00
C PRO A 107 -14.80 9.47 -4.11
N ALA A 108 -15.93 9.86 -4.69
CA ALA A 108 -17.08 10.38 -3.96
C ALA A 108 -17.73 9.37 -2.98
N HIS A 109 -17.39 8.08 -3.07
CA HIS A 109 -18.00 6.99 -2.30
C HIS A 109 -17.15 6.49 -1.13
N VAL A 110 -15.96 7.06 -0.89
CA VAL A 110 -15.11 6.68 0.24
C VAL A 110 -15.31 7.70 1.36
N ASP A 111 -16.13 7.32 2.33
CA ASP A 111 -16.31 8.10 3.56
C ASP A 111 -15.05 7.97 4.42
N PHE A 112 -14.35 9.08 4.65
CA PHE A 112 -13.19 9.20 5.54
C PHE A 112 -12.01 8.25 5.20
N PRO A 113 -11.36 8.37 4.03
CA PRO A 113 -10.16 7.60 3.73
C PRO A 113 -9.03 7.93 4.74
N PRO A 114 -8.16 6.97 5.06
CA PRO A 114 -6.98 7.24 5.88
C PRO A 114 -6.06 8.23 5.15
N ILE A 115 -5.26 8.98 5.91
CA ILE A 115 -4.21 9.81 5.36
C ILE A 115 -3.14 8.88 4.76
N THR A 116 -3.01 8.90 3.44
CA THR A 116 -1.98 8.15 2.71
C THR A 116 -0.72 9.00 2.60
N TRP A 117 0.37 8.52 3.18
CA TRP A 117 1.63 9.28 3.25
C TRP A 117 2.82 8.41 2.82
N ARG A 118 3.85 9.03 2.25
CA ARG A 118 5.12 8.33 1.98
C ARG A 118 6.31 9.09 2.51
N VAL A 119 7.28 8.31 2.99
CA VAL A 119 8.57 8.79 3.46
C VAL A 119 9.66 8.07 2.69
N PHE A 120 10.64 8.82 2.20
CA PHE A 120 11.91 8.28 1.73
C PHE A 120 12.90 8.37 2.88
N PHE A 121 13.31 7.22 3.40
CA PHE A 121 14.01 7.06 4.66
C PHE A 121 15.40 6.46 4.47
N GLU A 122 16.36 6.98 5.22
CA GLU A 122 17.73 6.50 5.30
C GLU A 122 18.05 6.11 6.75
N PRO A 123 18.03 4.80 7.09
CA PRO A 123 18.37 4.34 8.44
C PRO A 123 19.84 4.63 8.77
N LYS A 124 20.14 4.91 10.04
CA LYS A 124 21.53 5.02 10.52
C LYS A 124 22.16 3.65 10.53
N GLU A 125 23.37 3.51 10.02
CA GLU A 125 24.08 2.23 10.07
C GLU A 125 24.43 1.83 11.51
N LEU A 126 23.87 0.70 11.96
CA LEU A 126 24.29 0.01 13.16
C LEU A 126 25.30 -1.10 12.80
N LYS A 127 26.46 -1.13 13.47
CA LYS A 127 27.59 -2.01 13.13
C LYS A 127 27.29 -3.53 13.17
N SER A 128 26.14 -3.95 13.70
CA SER A 128 25.83 -5.34 14.01
C SER A 128 24.54 -5.86 13.37
N VAL A 129 23.85 -5.07 12.54
CA VAL A 129 22.56 -5.42 11.93
C VAL A 129 22.55 -4.92 10.49
N SER A 130 21.98 -5.69 9.56
CA SER A 130 21.80 -5.20 8.19
C SER A 130 20.77 -4.07 8.16
N LEU A 131 20.88 -3.14 7.21
CA LEU A 131 19.90 -2.05 7.09
C LEU A 131 18.48 -2.57 6.81
N ASP A 132 18.36 -3.67 6.06
CA ASP A 132 17.07 -4.31 5.80
C ASP A 132 16.43 -4.85 7.09
N ASP A 133 17.20 -5.56 7.92
CA ASP A 133 16.71 -6.08 9.20
C ASP A 133 16.33 -4.94 10.17
N GLU A 134 17.05 -3.82 10.12
CA GLU A 134 16.74 -2.64 10.92
C GLU A 134 15.43 -1.99 10.47
N VAL A 135 15.23 -1.81 9.17
CA VAL A 135 13.97 -1.27 8.61
C VAL A 135 12.80 -2.19 8.95
N VAL A 136 12.95 -3.51 8.80
CA VAL A 136 11.91 -4.47 9.17
C VAL A 136 11.54 -4.33 10.65
N LYS A 137 12.53 -4.22 11.56
CA LYS A 137 12.27 -4.02 12.99
C LYS A 137 11.51 -2.72 13.28
N ILE A 138 11.93 -1.61 12.67
CA ILE A 138 11.27 -0.31 12.81
C ILE A 138 9.82 -0.40 12.34
N VAL A 139 9.59 -1.03 11.19
CA VAL A 139 8.26 -1.17 10.60
C VAL A 139 7.34 -2.05 11.45
N MET A 140 7.85 -3.17 11.96
CA MET A 140 7.10 -4.04 12.87
C MET A 140 6.79 -3.32 14.18
N GLU A 141 7.75 -2.57 14.74
CA GLU A 141 7.52 -1.76 15.94
C GLU A 141 6.43 -0.70 15.73
N ILE A 142 6.45 0.01 14.59
CA ILE A 142 5.42 0.99 14.25
C ILE A 142 4.04 0.31 14.16
N ASN A 143 3.94 -0.80 13.43
CA ASN A 143 2.69 -1.51 13.22
C ASN A 143 2.11 -2.13 14.49
N GLU A 144 2.96 -2.48 15.46
CA GLU A 144 2.54 -3.06 16.74
C GLU A 144 2.16 -1.99 17.77
N LYS A 145 2.95 -0.92 17.90
CA LYS A 145 2.88 -0.01 19.05
C LYS A 145 2.19 1.32 18.79
N PHE A 146 2.08 1.76 17.53
CA PHE A 146 1.55 3.09 17.22
C PHE A 146 0.08 3.02 16.80
N GLU A 147 -0.80 3.39 17.72
CA GLU A 147 -2.21 3.54 17.41
C GLU A 147 -2.42 4.60 16.32
N GLY A 148 -3.42 4.35 15.46
CA GLY A 148 -3.67 5.23 14.32
C GLY A 148 -2.63 5.23 13.19
N ALA A 149 -1.57 4.41 13.25
CA ALA A 149 -0.61 4.26 12.16
C ALA A 149 -0.59 2.82 11.61
N PHE A 150 -0.20 2.69 10.33
CA PHE A 150 0.14 1.42 9.71
C PHE A 150 1.09 1.65 8.52
N VAL A 151 2.25 0.99 8.52
CA VAL A 151 3.15 0.90 7.39
C VAL A 151 2.64 -0.19 6.45
N MET A 152 2.21 0.22 5.27
CA MET A 152 1.62 -0.66 4.27
C MET A 152 2.62 -1.18 3.24
N SER A 153 3.77 -0.50 3.12
CA SER A 153 4.88 -0.84 2.23
C SER A 153 6.21 -0.38 2.80
N SER A 154 7.25 -1.20 2.65
CA SER A 154 8.65 -0.82 2.94
C SER A 154 9.59 -1.45 1.91
N GLY A 155 10.38 -0.64 1.22
CA GLY A 155 11.38 -1.15 0.29
C GLY A 155 12.06 -0.06 -0.53
N LYS A 156 13.17 -0.38 -1.18
CA LYS A 156 13.89 0.56 -2.04
C LYS A 156 13.29 0.58 -3.44
N ASN A 157 13.16 1.78 -4.01
CA ASN A 157 12.67 2.01 -5.36
C ASN A 157 11.36 1.25 -5.70
N MET A 158 10.47 1.08 -4.72
CA MET A 158 9.23 0.36 -4.91
C MET A 158 8.14 0.89 -3.98
N GLY A 159 6.89 0.59 -4.28
CA GLY A 159 5.78 0.90 -3.38
C GLY A 159 4.58 -0.01 -3.61
N VAL A 160 3.90 -0.34 -2.52
CA VAL A 160 2.58 -0.99 -2.53
C VAL A 160 1.50 0.04 -2.27
N PHE A 161 0.44 -0.04 -3.07
CA PHE A 161 -0.76 0.77 -3.01
C PHE A 161 -1.93 -0.18 -2.75
N LYS A 162 -2.65 -0.02 -1.64
CA LYS A 162 -3.75 -0.89 -1.28
C LYS A 162 -4.87 -0.15 -0.58
N ALA A 163 -6.09 -0.58 -0.86
CA ALA A 163 -7.30 0.01 -0.31
C ALA A 163 -8.45 -1.01 -0.36
N THR A 164 -9.50 -0.75 0.41
CA THR A 164 -10.79 -1.39 0.20
C THR A 164 -11.46 -0.77 -1.03
N GLY A 165 -12.00 -1.59 -1.93
CA GLY A 165 -12.60 -1.14 -3.19
C GLY A 165 -12.37 -2.14 -4.33
N TRP A 166 -12.98 -1.87 -5.48
CA TRP A 166 -12.73 -2.61 -6.72
C TRP A 166 -11.38 -2.22 -7.33
N SER A 167 -10.78 -3.11 -8.13
CA SER A 167 -9.44 -2.86 -8.70
C SER A 167 -9.32 -1.55 -9.48
N HIS A 168 -10.33 -1.19 -10.25
CA HIS A 168 -10.35 0.06 -11.01
C HIS A 168 -10.45 1.29 -10.09
N GLU A 169 -11.21 1.21 -8.99
CA GLU A 169 -11.35 2.30 -8.02
C GLU A 169 -10.04 2.52 -7.27
N VAL A 170 -9.37 1.44 -6.83
CA VAL A 170 -8.08 1.51 -6.15
C VAL A 170 -7.01 2.05 -7.11
N ALA A 171 -7.04 1.64 -8.37
CA ALA A 171 -6.13 2.15 -9.40
C ALA A 171 -6.30 3.66 -9.62
N ASP A 172 -7.55 4.13 -9.70
CA ASP A 172 -7.85 5.55 -9.89
C ASP A 172 -7.53 6.37 -8.63
N PHE A 173 -7.84 5.84 -7.45
CA PHE A 173 -7.55 6.49 -6.17
C PHE A 173 -6.05 6.76 -6.01
N TYR A 174 -5.19 5.79 -6.28
CA TYR A 174 -3.73 5.95 -6.18
C TYR A 174 -3.08 6.45 -7.48
N LYS A 175 -3.87 6.77 -8.51
CA LYS A 175 -3.39 7.20 -9.83
C LYS A 175 -2.33 6.25 -10.41
N ILE A 176 -2.57 4.94 -10.33
CA ILE A 176 -1.60 3.90 -10.70
C ILE A 176 -1.11 4.07 -12.15
N ARG A 177 -1.97 4.54 -13.04
CA ARG A 177 -1.66 4.82 -14.45
C ARG A 177 -0.62 5.94 -14.65
N ASP A 178 -0.43 6.81 -13.67
CA ASP A 178 0.56 7.89 -13.74
C ASP A 178 1.98 7.40 -13.40
N TYR A 179 2.10 6.20 -12.81
CA TYR A 179 3.38 5.61 -12.44
C TYR A 179 3.96 4.77 -13.59
N LYS A 180 5.29 4.68 -13.61
CA LYS A 180 6.04 3.78 -14.50
C LYS A 180 6.92 2.85 -13.68
N ALA A 181 6.88 1.56 -13.99
CA ALA A 181 7.62 0.52 -13.28
C ALA A 181 8.17 -0.51 -14.27
N TYR A 182 9.29 -1.15 -13.94
CA TYR A 182 9.79 -2.28 -14.73
C TYR A 182 9.15 -3.61 -14.30
N MET A 183 8.55 -3.65 -13.12
CA MET A 183 7.78 -4.79 -12.63
C MET A 183 6.54 -4.29 -11.92
N TRP A 184 5.42 -4.94 -12.23
CA TRP A 184 4.11 -4.68 -11.65
C TRP A 184 3.53 -5.99 -11.11
N LEU A 185 2.93 -5.92 -9.93
CA LEU A 185 2.11 -6.98 -9.34
C LEU A 185 0.79 -6.37 -8.91
N ALA A 186 -0.31 -7.11 -9.03
CA ALA A 186 -1.61 -6.64 -8.59
C ALA A 186 -2.47 -7.79 -8.09
N HIS A 187 -3.35 -7.48 -7.15
CA HIS A 187 -4.19 -8.46 -6.50
C HIS A 187 -5.55 -7.85 -6.14
N SER A 188 -6.62 -8.59 -6.37
CA SER A 188 -7.96 -8.30 -5.87
C SER A 188 -8.39 -9.38 -4.89
N ARG A 189 -8.85 -8.95 -3.71
CA ARG A 189 -8.97 -9.78 -2.52
C ARG A 189 -10.42 -10.19 -2.25
N PHE A 190 -10.60 -11.48 -2.02
CA PHE A 190 -11.77 -12.04 -1.36
C PHE A 190 -11.46 -12.37 0.12
N PRO A 191 -11.91 -11.58 1.11
CA PRO A 191 -11.78 -11.98 2.51
C PRO A 191 -12.73 -13.12 2.84
N THR A 192 -12.20 -14.22 3.38
CA THR A 192 -13.00 -15.36 3.86
C THR A 192 -13.47 -15.21 5.31
N ASN A 193 -12.73 -14.47 6.17
CA ASN A 193 -12.95 -14.48 7.62
C ASN A 193 -12.82 -13.12 8.35
N THR A 194 -12.41 -12.03 7.68
CA THR A 194 -12.22 -10.71 8.32
C THR A 194 -12.88 -9.59 7.52
N PRO A 195 -13.49 -8.58 8.17
CA PRO A 195 -13.91 -7.37 7.48
C PRO A 195 -12.75 -6.80 6.65
N GLY A 196 -13.00 -6.47 5.37
CA GLY A 196 -12.00 -5.86 4.51
C GLY A 196 -11.55 -4.52 5.10
N TRP A 197 -10.25 -4.30 5.23
CA TRP A 197 -9.65 -3.02 5.64
C TRP A 197 -8.39 -2.80 4.82
N TRP A 198 -7.95 -1.55 4.69
CA TRP A 198 -6.98 -1.14 3.68
C TRP A 198 -5.62 -1.84 3.83
N GLY A 199 -5.08 -1.95 5.04
CA GLY A 199 -3.79 -2.61 5.26
C GLY A 199 -3.82 -4.13 5.10
N GLY A 200 -5.01 -4.75 5.18
CA GLY A 200 -5.24 -6.18 4.98
C GLY A 200 -5.45 -6.58 3.51
N ALA A 201 -5.52 -5.62 2.60
CA ALA A 201 -5.49 -5.90 1.16
C ALA A 201 -4.08 -6.31 0.70
N HIS A 202 -4.03 -7.17 -0.31
CA HIS A 202 -2.78 -7.59 -0.95
C HIS A 202 -2.41 -6.59 -2.06
N PRO A 203 -1.15 -6.56 -2.56
CA PRO A 203 0.01 -7.37 -2.15
C PRO A 203 0.60 -7.04 -0.77
N PHE A 204 1.43 -7.94 -0.23
CA PHE A 204 2.26 -7.72 0.96
C PHE A 204 3.74 -7.64 0.59
N ASN A 205 4.51 -6.81 1.29
CA ASN A 205 5.96 -6.63 1.09
C ASN A 205 6.69 -6.19 2.38
N LEU A 206 6.07 -6.40 3.54
CA LEU A 206 6.63 -6.10 4.86
C LEU A 206 7.53 -7.23 5.34
#